data_AF-A0A6S6R2N3-F1
#
_entry.id   AF-A0A6S6R2N3-F1
#
_cell.length_a   1.000
_cell.length_b   1.000
_cell.length_c   1.000
_cell.angle_alpha   90.00
_cell.angle_beta   90.00
_cell.angle_gamma   90.00
#
_symmetry.space_group_name_H-M   'P 1'
#
loop_
_entity.id
_entity.type
_entity.pdbx_description
1 polymer ?
#
loop_
_entity_poly.entity_id
_entity_poly.type
_entity_poly.pdbx_seq_one_letter_code
_entity_poly.pdbx_strand_id
1 'polypeptide(L)'
;MKIQIIGTEKLIFLKDKACIEGCLNKYQNYSSNDWLEDICDGSPFVDTKFQNINDFTLDMSADISKAFETEFENVKRVYSKLKFLTDSMASDERLWAGLCLGHFFEYVRYRWDVSSVSGVLQHFYFDGPKRRALTRNAISRLWWIGRLTYDENRANKWELTEFVCSYSDYIMHFIERNTSNNLHVMRPFLEAMIEARKGGYALNTDDAGKLAKYLNLLGGMYVLDFMPEEWIKEKIRNKITMMIKQSVTEIKDEEVNQIVEEGKIVTRNSKIVIENLKTRQKILIMAKKNKLITKPVNLSGLVMGDKIYIGKESFIIKDIR
;
A
#
# COMPACT_ATOMS: atom_id res chain seq x y z
N MET A 1 -4.96 24.34 15.30
CA MET A 1 -4.29 24.73 14.04
C MET A 1 -5.29 25.35 13.10
N LYS A 2 -4.87 26.49 12.54
CA LYS A 2 -5.48 27.08 11.35
C LYS A 2 -4.91 26.39 10.12
N ILE A 3 -5.78 26.00 9.18
CA ILE A 3 -5.28 25.55 7.88
C ILE A 3 -4.93 26.77 7.06
N GLN A 4 -3.69 26.78 6.57
CA GLN A 4 -3.16 27.79 5.68
C GLN A 4 -2.86 27.16 4.32
N ILE A 5 -3.04 27.94 3.27
CA ILE A 5 -2.66 27.58 1.90
C ILE A 5 -1.55 28.51 1.40
N ILE A 6 -0.84 28.12 0.36
CA ILE A 6 0.07 29.04 -0.33
C ILE A 6 -0.73 29.90 -1.33
N GLY A 7 -0.52 31.22 -1.30
CA GLY A 7 -1.09 32.13 -2.30
C GLY A 7 -0.64 31.78 -3.72
N THR A 8 -1.49 31.96 -4.74
CA THR A 8 -1.21 31.48 -6.11
C THR A 8 0.12 31.99 -6.67
N GLU A 9 0.43 33.28 -6.50
CA GLU A 9 1.68 33.87 -7.00
C GLU A 9 2.90 33.31 -6.26
N LYS A 10 2.82 33.19 -4.93
CA LYS A 10 3.89 32.61 -4.10
C LYS A 10 4.09 31.13 -4.41
N LEU A 11 3.03 30.39 -4.73
CA LEU A 11 3.12 28.99 -5.15
C LEU A 11 3.91 28.87 -6.46
N ILE A 12 3.60 29.72 -7.46
CA ILE A 12 4.32 29.72 -8.74
C ILE A 12 5.80 30.02 -8.52
N PHE A 13 6.10 31.04 -7.71
CA PHE A 13 7.47 31.43 -7.41
C PHE A 13 8.25 30.34 -6.65
N LEU A 14 7.71 29.82 -5.55
CA LEU A 14 8.37 28.82 -4.71
C LEU A 14 8.56 27.47 -5.42
N LYS A 15 7.69 27.15 -6.39
CA LYS A 15 7.76 25.94 -7.22
C LYS A 15 8.69 26.09 -8.42
N ASP A 16 9.14 27.31 -8.74
CA ASP A 16 10.08 27.52 -9.83
C ASP A 16 11.38 26.73 -9.59
N LYS A 17 11.90 26.11 -10.66
CA LYS A 17 13.06 25.23 -10.55
C LYS A 17 14.31 25.96 -10.08
N ALA A 18 14.53 27.19 -10.54
CA ALA A 18 15.69 27.98 -10.12
C ALA A 18 15.55 28.42 -8.66
N CYS A 19 14.34 28.76 -8.22
CA CYS A 19 14.05 29.01 -6.81
C CYS A 19 14.38 27.78 -5.95
N ILE A 20 13.86 26.60 -6.33
CA ILE A 20 14.12 25.35 -5.59
C ILE A 20 15.61 25.03 -5.57
N GLU A 21 16.31 25.16 -6.70
CA GLU A 21 17.75 24.91 -6.79
C GLU A 21 18.54 25.82 -5.86
N GLY A 22 18.24 27.11 -5.83
CA GLY A 22 18.84 28.07 -4.90
C GLY A 22 18.52 27.81 -3.42
N CYS A 23 17.43 27.09 -3.13
CA CYS A 23 16.96 26.78 -1.78
C CYS A 23 17.25 25.34 -1.35
N LEU A 24 17.91 24.53 -2.17
CA LEU A 24 17.98 23.08 -1.98
C LEU A 24 18.61 22.69 -0.63
N ASN A 25 19.65 23.41 -0.19
CA ASN A 25 20.25 23.24 1.13
C ASN A 25 19.26 23.52 2.28
N LYS A 26 18.35 24.48 2.11
CA LYS A 26 17.34 24.83 3.10
C LYS A 26 16.30 23.70 3.24
N TYR A 27 15.86 23.13 2.12
CA TYR A 27 14.98 21.96 2.12
C TYR A 27 15.60 20.72 2.77
N GLN A 28 16.93 20.58 2.77
CA GLN A 28 17.59 19.41 3.36
C GLN A 28 17.91 19.63 4.84
N ASN A 29 18.59 20.73 5.15
CA ASN A 29 19.35 20.84 6.39
C ASN A 29 18.73 21.76 7.44
N TYR A 30 17.71 22.55 7.10
CA TYR A 30 17.13 23.52 8.05
C TYR A 30 16.02 22.87 8.86
N SER A 31 16.08 22.95 10.19
CA SER A 31 15.06 22.36 11.08
C SER A 31 13.67 23.00 10.92
N SER A 32 13.63 24.28 10.53
CA SER A 32 12.40 25.06 10.32
C SER A 32 12.23 25.56 8.89
N ASN A 33 11.05 26.09 8.61
CA ASN A 33 10.64 26.69 7.34
C ASN A 33 10.67 28.22 7.36
N ASP A 34 11.22 28.84 8.41
CA ASP A 34 11.20 30.30 8.61
C ASP A 34 11.80 31.08 7.43
N TRP A 35 12.77 30.45 6.75
CA TRP A 35 13.42 30.98 5.55
C TRP A 35 12.45 31.28 4.41
N LEU A 36 11.23 30.72 4.41
CA LEU A 36 10.24 30.98 3.38
C LEU A 36 9.82 32.45 3.34
N GLU A 37 9.73 33.12 4.49
CA GLU A 37 9.33 34.53 4.57
C GLU A 37 10.39 35.44 3.95
N ASP A 38 11.68 35.14 4.17
CA ASP A 38 12.79 35.89 3.58
C ASP A 38 12.78 35.84 2.06
N ILE A 39 12.52 34.66 1.49
CA ILE A 39 12.55 34.46 0.03
C ILE A 39 11.29 35.01 -0.62
N CYS A 40 10.17 35.00 0.11
CA CYS A 40 8.90 35.51 -0.39
C CYS A 40 8.68 37.01 -0.13
N ASP A 41 9.56 37.71 0.59
CA ASP A 41 9.33 39.08 1.07
C ASP A 41 7.98 39.18 1.83
N GLY A 42 7.86 38.35 2.86
CA GLY A 42 6.66 38.20 3.68
C GLY A 42 6.07 36.79 3.64
N SER A 43 5.05 36.56 4.48
CA SER A 43 4.50 35.22 4.67
C SER A 43 3.82 34.69 3.39
N PRO A 44 4.20 33.50 2.88
CA PRO A 44 3.54 32.90 1.74
C PRO A 44 2.19 32.25 2.09
N PHE A 45 1.89 32.13 3.39
CA PHE A 45 0.74 31.44 3.94
C PHE A 45 -0.48 32.35 4.04
N VAL A 46 -1.62 31.84 3.59
CA VAL A 46 -2.90 32.52 3.64
C VAL A 46 -3.86 31.69 4.49
N ASP A 47 -4.41 32.30 5.53
CA ASP A 47 -5.42 31.68 6.40
C ASP A 47 -6.66 31.28 5.60
N THR A 48 -7.12 30.05 5.78
CA THR A 48 -8.42 29.61 5.27
C THR A 48 -9.53 29.89 6.27
N LYS A 49 -10.78 29.62 5.86
CA LYS A 49 -11.94 29.60 6.76
C LYS A 49 -11.89 28.47 7.82
N PHE A 50 -10.98 27.49 7.68
CA PHE A 50 -10.87 26.37 8.61
C PHE A 50 -9.91 26.72 9.76
N GLN A 51 -10.46 27.35 10.80
CA GLN A 51 -9.66 27.98 11.87
C GLN A 51 -9.52 27.13 13.14
N ASN A 52 -10.30 26.05 13.30
CA ASN A 52 -10.43 25.30 14.56
C ASN A 52 -10.20 23.80 14.40
N ILE A 53 -9.10 23.39 13.78
CA ILE A 53 -8.72 21.97 13.70
C ILE A 53 -7.79 21.65 14.84
N ASN A 54 -8.05 20.57 15.59
CA ASN A 54 -7.14 20.14 16.65
C ASN A 54 -5.76 19.83 16.07
N ASP A 55 -4.73 20.37 16.71
CA ASP A 55 -3.34 20.10 16.32
C ASP A 55 -3.06 18.61 16.32
N PHE A 56 -2.24 18.19 15.36
CA PHE A 56 -1.77 16.82 15.27
C PHE A 56 -0.38 16.79 14.65
N THR A 57 0.37 15.77 15.03
CA THR A 57 1.70 15.47 14.50
C THR A 57 1.65 14.17 13.74
N LEU A 58 2.60 13.99 12.82
CA LEU A 58 2.79 12.74 12.11
C LEU A 58 3.77 11.84 12.86
N ASP A 59 3.53 10.55 12.77
CA ASP A 59 4.40 9.52 13.29
C ASP A 59 5.69 9.49 12.47
N MET A 60 6.80 9.70 13.16
CA MET A 60 8.17 9.66 12.64
C MET A 60 9.03 8.74 13.50
N SER A 61 8.42 7.79 14.23
CA SER A 61 9.13 6.96 15.21
C SER A 61 10.00 5.87 14.59
N ALA A 62 9.77 5.51 13.32
CA ALA A 62 10.60 4.53 12.63
C ALA A 62 11.91 5.18 12.15
N ASP A 63 12.98 4.38 12.07
CA ASP A 63 14.22 4.80 11.42
C ASP A 63 13.95 5.29 9.98
N ILE A 64 14.72 6.27 9.51
CA ILE A 64 14.53 6.89 8.19
C ILE A 64 14.54 5.86 7.05
N SER A 65 15.38 4.81 7.15
CA SER A 65 15.44 3.72 6.17
C SER A 65 14.16 2.88 6.11
N LYS A 66 13.30 3.01 7.13
CA LYS A 66 12.02 2.30 7.31
C LYS A 66 10.85 3.27 7.51
N ALA A 67 11.00 4.54 7.13
CA ALA A 67 9.96 5.55 7.34
C ALA A 67 8.58 5.15 6.78
N PHE A 68 8.54 4.31 5.74
CA PHE A 68 7.31 3.73 5.19
C PHE A 68 6.47 2.93 6.22
N GLU A 69 7.08 2.35 7.26
CA GLU A 69 6.34 1.60 8.29
C GLU A 69 5.35 2.49 9.07
N THR A 70 5.58 3.82 9.11
CA THR A 70 4.68 4.79 9.74
C THR A 70 3.48 5.20 8.86
N GLU A 71 3.45 4.77 7.59
CA GLU A 71 2.49 5.28 6.60
C GLU A 71 1.04 5.05 7.02
N PHE A 72 0.72 3.86 7.53
CA PHE A 72 -0.63 3.51 7.94
C PHE A 72 -1.16 4.42 9.06
N GLU A 73 -0.33 4.66 10.08
CA GLU A 73 -0.67 5.56 11.19
C GLU A 73 -0.87 6.99 10.68
N ASN A 74 0.01 7.45 9.81
CA ASN A 74 -0.05 8.79 9.23
C ASN A 74 -1.28 9.02 8.34
N VAL A 75 -1.70 8.01 7.57
CA VAL A 75 -2.97 8.05 6.83
C VAL A 75 -4.15 8.26 7.80
N LYS A 76 -4.19 7.50 8.91
CA LYS A 76 -5.26 7.65 9.91
C LYS A 76 -5.29 9.06 10.49
N ARG A 77 -4.12 9.60 10.88
CA ARG A 77 -4.02 10.95 11.47
C ARG A 77 -4.47 12.02 10.49
N VAL A 78 -3.93 12.05 9.27
CA VAL A 78 -4.28 13.07 8.26
C VAL A 78 -5.73 12.94 7.85
N TYR A 79 -6.18 11.76 7.42
CA TYR A 79 -7.53 11.61 6.90
C TYR A 79 -8.58 11.85 7.97
N SER A 80 -8.39 11.38 9.21
CA SER A 80 -9.37 11.63 10.28
C SER A 80 -9.51 13.11 10.63
N LYS A 81 -8.39 13.85 10.62
CA LYS A 81 -8.40 15.29 10.96
C LYS A 81 -8.90 16.16 9.82
N LEU A 82 -8.71 15.72 8.58
CA LEU A 82 -9.06 16.46 7.37
C LEU A 82 -10.21 15.82 6.57
N LYS A 83 -10.99 14.92 7.18
CA LYS A 83 -12.11 14.19 6.51
C LYS A 83 -13.19 15.12 5.97
N PHE A 84 -13.31 16.33 6.53
CA PHE A 84 -14.28 17.35 6.12
C PHE A 84 -13.96 17.99 4.76
N LEU A 85 -12.75 17.81 4.23
CA LEU A 85 -12.39 18.31 2.90
C LEU A 85 -13.21 17.58 1.83
N THR A 86 -13.72 18.31 0.86
CA THR A 86 -14.30 17.72 -0.34
C THR A 86 -13.20 17.29 -1.31
N ASP A 87 -13.50 16.37 -2.22
CA ASP A 87 -12.55 15.93 -3.26
C ASP A 87 -12.04 17.10 -4.12
N SER A 88 -12.88 18.13 -4.31
CA SER A 88 -12.49 19.36 -5.02
C SER A 88 -11.47 20.18 -4.22
N MET A 89 -11.68 20.36 -2.90
CA MET A 89 -10.71 21.05 -2.03
C MET A 89 -9.40 20.25 -1.94
N ALA A 90 -9.51 18.93 -1.79
CA ALA A 90 -8.39 18.01 -1.73
C ALA A 90 -7.65 17.84 -3.07
N SER A 91 -8.13 18.46 -4.15
CA SER A 91 -7.43 18.52 -5.43
C SER A 91 -6.64 19.83 -5.64
N ASP A 92 -6.73 20.79 -4.71
CA ASP A 92 -6.03 22.07 -4.79
C ASP A 92 -4.59 21.94 -4.27
N GLU A 93 -3.61 22.19 -5.13
CA GLU A 93 -2.18 22.15 -4.78
C GLU A 93 -1.84 23.12 -3.64
N ARG A 94 -2.48 24.29 -3.59
CA ARG A 94 -2.15 25.34 -2.60
C ARG A 94 -2.34 24.87 -1.17
N LEU A 95 -3.33 24.02 -0.95
CA LEU A 95 -3.59 23.39 0.35
C LEU A 95 -2.44 22.48 0.75
N TRP A 96 -2.04 21.59 -0.15
CA TRP A 96 -1.03 20.57 0.15
C TRP A 96 0.36 21.15 0.21
N ALA A 97 0.70 22.09 -0.67
CA ALA A 97 1.93 22.87 -0.57
C ALA A 97 1.98 23.66 0.74
N GLY A 98 0.86 24.25 1.18
CA GLY A 98 0.79 24.96 2.47
C GLY A 98 1.04 24.04 3.66
N LEU A 99 0.46 22.84 3.65
CA LEU A 99 0.70 21.85 4.69
C LEU A 99 2.11 21.27 4.66
N CYS A 100 2.66 20.98 3.47
CA CYS A 100 4.01 20.45 3.31
C CYS A 100 5.08 21.49 3.67
N LEU A 101 4.95 22.73 3.22
CA LEU A 101 5.92 23.79 3.49
C LEU A 101 5.76 24.38 4.88
N GLY A 102 4.55 24.34 5.44
CA GLY A 102 4.20 24.82 6.76
C GLY A 102 4.36 23.74 7.82
N HIS A 103 3.24 23.37 8.45
CA HIS A 103 3.20 22.53 9.66
C HIS A 103 3.88 21.16 9.52
N PHE A 104 3.90 20.55 8.34
CA PHE A 104 4.48 19.22 8.13
C PHE A 104 5.85 19.24 7.43
N PHE A 105 6.55 20.38 7.40
CA PHE A 105 7.85 20.52 6.75
C PHE A 105 8.86 19.45 7.19
N GLU A 106 8.97 19.22 8.50
CA GLU A 106 9.85 18.19 9.05
C GLU A 106 9.46 16.78 8.59
N TYR A 107 8.16 16.47 8.58
CA TYR A 107 7.68 15.17 8.13
C TYR A 107 8.02 14.88 6.66
N VAL A 108 7.90 15.88 5.77
CA VAL A 108 8.24 15.67 4.36
C VAL A 108 9.71 15.26 4.21
N ARG A 109 10.62 15.90 4.96
CA ARG A 109 12.05 15.58 4.96
C ARG A 109 12.37 14.24 5.61
N TYR A 110 11.66 13.90 6.69
CA TYR A 110 11.76 12.59 7.32
C TYR A 110 11.37 11.46 6.34
N ARG A 111 10.30 11.66 5.59
CA ARG A 111 9.67 10.59 4.81
C ARG A 111 10.25 10.43 3.40
N TRP A 112 10.79 11.50 2.81
CA TRP A 112 11.18 11.54 1.40
C TRP A 112 12.57 12.09 1.19
N ASP A 113 13.24 11.57 0.17
CA ASP A 113 14.50 12.14 -0.30
C ASP A 113 14.24 13.45 -1.06
N VAL A 114 14.69 14.54 -0.45
CA VAL A 114 14.58 15.90 -0.97
C VAL A 114 15.96 16.45 -1.37
N SER A 115 16.90 15.55 -1.69
CA SER A 115 18.26 15.88 -2.12
C SER A 115 18.34 16.52 -3.51
N SER A 116 17.22 16.55 -4.25
CA SER A 116 17.16 17.07 -5.63
C SER A 116 15.94 17.97 -5.85
N VAL A 117 16.03 18.83 -6.87
CA VAL A 117 14.90 19.67 -7.34
C VAL A 117 13.67 18.81 -7.64
N SER A 118 13.87 17.63 -8.26
CA SER A 118 12.79 16.68 -8.56
C SER A 118 12.13 16.13 -7.29
N GLY A 119 12.92 15.75 -6.27
CA GLY A 119 12.39 15.29 -4.98
C GLY A 119 11.56 16.36 -4.28
N VAL A 120 12.04 17.61 -4.27
CA VAL A 120 11.29 18.75 -3.71
C VAL A 120 9.99 18.97 -4.48
N LEU A 121 10.03 19.04 -5.81
CA LEU A 121 8.86 19.21 -6.67
C LEU A 121 7.81 18.12 -6.44
N GLN A 122 8.22 16.87 -6.31
CA GLN A 122 7.30 15.74 -6.15
C GLN A 122 6.64 15.68 -4.77
N HIS A 123 7.35 16.08 -3.71
CA HIS A 123 6.92 15.82 -2.33
C HIS A 123 6.39 17.05 -1.60
N PHE A 124 6.88 18.25 -1.91
CA PHE A 124 6.32 19.50 -1.39
C PHE A 124 5.22 20.09 -2.29
N TYR A 125 5.31 19.88 -3.60
CA TYR A 125 4.42 20.46 -4.61
C TYR A 125 3.67 19.38 -5.40
N PHE A 126 2.86 19.79 -6.37
CA PHE A 126 2.24 18.90 -7.35
C PHE A 126 3.05 18.90 -8.65
N ASP A 127 3.84 17.86 -8.88
CA ASP A 127 4.57 17.67 -10.12
C ASP A 127 3.92 16.62 -11.04
N GLY A 128 3.85 16.94 -12.34
CA GLY A 128 3.28 16.07 -13.37
C GLY A 128 1.75 16.02 -13.44
N PRO A 129 1.17 14.95 -14.03
CA PRO A 129 -0.28 14.82 -14.23
C PRO A 129 -1.05 14.83 -12.91
N LYS A 130 -2.18 15.55 -12.87
CA LYS A 130 -2.99 15.79 -11.66
C LYS A 130 -3.08 14.57 -10.73
N ARG A 131 -3.50 13.40 -11.25
CA ARG A 131 -3.69 12.19 -10.42
C ARG A 131 -2.40 11.71 -9.75
N ARG A 132 -1.30 11.69 -10.50
CA ARG A 132 -0.01 11.26 -9.95
C ARG A 132 0.51 12.27 -8.94
N ALA A 133 0.29 13.56 -9.17
CA ALA A 133 0.67 14.59 -8.22
C ALA A 133 -0.03 14.42 -6.86
N LEU A 134 -1.32 14.05 -6.85
CA LEU A 134 -2.09 13.79 -5.62
C LEU A 134 -1.47 12.69 -4.74
N THR A 135 -0.84 11.68 -5.34
CA THR A 135 -0.26 10.51 -4.66
C THR A 135 1.24 10.63 -4.40
N ARG A 136 1.91 11.63 -5.02
CA ARG A 136 3.34 11.90 -4.85
C ARG A 136 3.62 12.96 -3.80
N ASN A 137 2.77 13.99 -3.72
CA ASN A 137 2.87 14.97 -2.65
C ASN A 137 2.70 14.31 -1.27
N ALA A 138 3.56 14.67 -0.33
CA ALA A 138 3.78 13.93 0.91
C ALA A 138 2.55 13.89 1.84
N ILE A 139 1.75 14.95 1.87
CA ILE A 139 0.56 15.03 2.75
C ILE A 139 -0.71 14.70 1.97
N SER A 140 -0.83 15.17 0.73
CA SER A 140 -1.95 14.85 -0.16
C SER A 140 -2.13 13.33 -0.28
N ARG A 141 -1.04 12.58 -0.46
CA ARG A 141 -1.12 11.11 -0.57
C ARG A 141 -1.78 10.46 0.63
N LEU A 142 -1.49 10.93 1.84
CA LEU A 142 -2.01 10.36 3.08
C LEU A 142 -3.52 10.57 3.14
N TRP A 143 -3.98 11.75 2.74
CA TRP A 143 -5.40 12.04 2.63
C TRP A 143 -6.08 11.18 1.56
N TRP A 144 -5.52 11.08 0.34
CA TRP A 144 -6.13 10.32 -0.75
C TRP A 144 -6.15 8.81 -0.50
N ILE A 145 -5.11 8.24 0.12
CA ILE A 145 -5.13 6.85 0.55
C ILE A 145 -6.29 6.64 1.53
N GLY A 146 -6.42 7.50 2.55
CA GLY A 146 -7.54 7.44 3.49
C GLY A 146 -8.90 7.60 2.81
N ARG A 147 -9.07 8.61 1.95
CA ARG A 147 -10.31 8.89 1.21
C ARG A 147 -10.80 7.72 0.37
N LEU A 148 -9.87 6.96 -0.20
CA LEU A 148 -10.16 5.87 -1.12
C LEU A 148 -10.29 4.50 -0.43
N THR A 149 -9.76 4.35 0.79
CA THR A 149 -9.71 3.05 1.48
C THR A 149 -10.46 3.01 2.82
N TYR A 150 -10.70 4.14 3.45
CA TYR A 150 -11.56 4.20 4.63
C TYR A 150 -12.98 3.81 4.28
N ASP A 151 -13.56 2.92 5.07
CA ASP A 151 -14.92 2.44 4.86
C ASP A 151 -15.68 2.36 6.18
N GLU A 152 -16.62 3.29 6.39
CA GLU A 152 -17.39 3.37 7.62
C GLU A 152 -18.33 2.19 7.84
N ASN A 153 -18.65 1.45 6.79
CA ASN A 153 -19.53 0.29 6.82
C ASN A 153 -18.82 -1.02 7.23
N ARG A 154 -17.48 -1.01 7.30
CA ARG A 154 -16.69 -2.19 7.70
C ARG A 154 -16.50 -2.23 9.22
N ALA A 155 -16.46 -3.44 9.78
CA ALA A 155 -16.21 -3.65 11.21
C ALA A 155 -14.87 -3.03 11.65
N ASN A 156 -13.81 -3.27 10.87
CA ASN A 156 -12.59 -2.47 10.92
C ASN A 156 -12.61 -1.46 9.77
N LYS A 157 -12.91 -0.19 10.09
CA LYS A 157 -13.03 0.90 9.11
C LYS A 157 -11.75 1.19 8.33
N TRP A 158 -10.61 0.73 8.83
CA TRP A 158 -9.29 0.93 8.25
C TRP A 158 -8.70 -0.33 7.63
N GLU A 159 -9.46 -1.44 7.52
CA GLU A 159 -8.93 -2.72 7.04
C GLU A 159 -8.34 -2.62 5.61
N LEU A 160 -9.02 -1.90 4.70
CA LEU A 160 -8.48 -1.69 3.35
C LEU A 160 -7.23 -0.81 3.38
N THR A 161 -7.23 0.23 4.22
CA THR A 161 -6.09 1.15 4.39
C THR A 161 -4.86 0.41 4.89
N GLU A 162 -5.03 -0.42 5.93
CA GLU A 162 -3.97 -1.26 6.49
C GLU A 162 -3.39 -2.19 5.43
N PHE A 163 -4.25 -2.80 4.62
CA PHE A 163 -3.80 -3.65 3.51
C PHE A 163 -3.01 -2.87 2.47
N VAL A 164 -3.51 -1.73 1.99
CA VAL A 164 -2.82 -0.90 0.98
C VAL A 164 -1.48 -0.36 1.51
N CYS A 165 -1.40 -0.02 2.80
CA CYS A 165 -0.17 0.46 3.43
C CYS A 165 0.79 -0.67 3.84
N SER A 166 0.46 -1.95 3.60
CA SER A 166 1.35 -3.05 4.00
C SER A 166 2.61 -3.21 3.14
N TYR A 167 2.63 -2.61 1.95
CA TYR A 167 3.80 -2.53 1.06
C TYR A 167 3.85 -1.20 0.33
N SER A 168 5.05 -0.64 0.12
CA SER A 168 5.24 0.64 -0.57
C SER A 168 4.59 0.69 -1.95
N ASP A 169 4.73 -0.42 -2.68
CA ASP A 169 4.36 -0.51 -4.10
C ASP A 169 2.86 -0.69 -4.30
N TYR A 170 2.13 -1.10 -3.26
CA TYR A 170 0.68 -1.28 -3.33
C TYR A 170 -0.02 0.04 -3.63
N ILE A 171 0.50 1.16 -3.13
CA ILE A 171 -0.05 2.49 -3.44
C ILE A 171 0.03 2.74 -4.96
N MET A 172 1.17 2.43 -5.59
CA MET A 172 1.32 2.52 -7.04
C MET A 172 0.37 1.57 -7.78
N HIS A 173 0.22 0.33 -7.29
CA HIS A 173 -0.62 -0.66 -7.95
C HIS A 173 -2.11 -0.38 -7.81
N PHE A 174 -2.56 0.21 -6.70
CA PHE A 174 -3.98 0.29 -6.36
C PHE A 174 -4.52 1.71 -6.38
N ILE A 175 -3.74 2.70 -5.95
CA ILE A 175 -4.19 4.09 -5.78
C ILE A 175 -3.83 4.95 -7.00
N GLU A 176 -2.65 4.76 -7.60
CA GLU A 176 -2.21 5.58 -8.75
C GLU A 176 -2.85 5.19 -10.10
N ARG A 177 -3.63 4.09 -10.14
CA ARG A 177 -4.26 3.59 -11.38
C ARG A 177 -5.58 4.27 -11.70
N ASN A 178 -5.96 4.25 -12.97
CA ASN A 178 -7.18 4.91 -13.46
C ASN A 178 -8.47 4.43 -12.77
N THR A 179 -8.53 3.15 -12.40
CA THR A 179 -9.69 2.53 -11.75
C THR A 179 -9.86 2.91 -10.27
N SER A 180 -8.86 3.54 -9.62
CA SER A 180 -8.84 3.70 -8.16
C SER A 180 -9.90 4.65 -7.59
N ASN A 181 -10.37 5.61 -8.39
CA ASN A 181 -11.38 6.60 -7.97
C ASN A 181 -12.79 6.02 -7.94
N ASN A 182 -13.01 4.86 -8.56
CA ASN A 182 -14.29 4.18 -8.46
C ASN A 182 -14.25 3.17 -7.30
N LEU A 183 -14.82 3.55 -6.16
CA LEU A 183 -14.90 2.70 -4.97
C LEU A 183 -15.69 1.41 -5.21
N HIS A 184 -16.70 1.44 -6.09
CA HIS A 184 -17.48 0.27 -6.51
C HIS A 184 -16.59 -0.80 -7.16
N VAL A 185 -15.49 -0.38 -7.80
CA VAL A 185 -14.53 -1.29 -8.44
C VAL A 185 -13.37 -1.61 -7.51
N MET A 186 -12.83 -0.58 -6.86
CA MET A 186 -11.59 -0.69 -6.09
C MET A 186 -11.78 -1.48 -4.80
N ARG A 187 -12.90 -1.30 -4.09
CA ARG A 187 -13.18 -2.04 -2.86
C ARG A 187 -13.24 -3.55 -3.11
N PRO A 188 -14.15 -4.11 -3.94
CA PRO A 188 -14.21 -5.56 -4.15
C PRO A 188 -12.89 -6.15 -4.69
N PHE A 189 -12.12 -5.38 -5.46
CA PHE A 189 -10.78 -5.76 -5.88
C PHE A 189 -9.81 -5.93 -4.69
N LEU A 190 -9.75 -4.96 -3.78
CA LEU A 190 -8.94 -5.08 -2.56
C LEU A 190 -9.46 -6.18 -1.63
N GLU A 191 -10.78 -6.32 -1.49
CA GLU A 191 -11.38 -7.35 -0.66
C GLU A 191 -10.98 -8.76 -1.09
N ALA A 192 -11.03 -9.05 -2.39
CA ALA A 192 -10.63 -10.36 -2.92
C ALA A 192 -9.17 -10.70 -2.55
N MET A 193 -8.27 -9.71 -2.58
CA MET A 193 -6.87 -9.90 -2.21
C MET A 193 -6.67 -10.10 -0.70
N ILE A 194 -7.41 -9.36 0.13
CA ILE A 194 -7.40 -9.54 1.59
C ILE A 194 -7.91 -10.92 1.98
N GLU A 195 -9.02 -11.35 1.37
CA GLU A 195 -9.59 -12.68 1.58
C GLU A 195 -8.62 -13.78 1.16
N ALA A 196 -7.96 -13.63 0.01
CA ALA A 196 -6.92 -14.57 -0.42
C ALA A 196 -5.76 -14.65 0.59
N ARG A 197 -5.30 -13.51 1.11
CA ARG A 197 -4.25 -13.46 2.14
C ARG A 197 -4.70 -14.16 3.43
N LYS A 198 -5.94 -13.93 3.87
CA LYS A 198 -6.55 -14.64 5.02
C LYS A 198 -6.71 -16.14 4.75
N GLY A 199 -6.97 -16.53 3.50
CA GLY A 199 -7.00 -17.90 3.02
C GLY A 199 -5.63 -18.58 2.95
N GLY A 200 -4.55 -17.86 3.26
CA GLY A 200 -3.19 -18.38 3.27
C GLY A 200 -2.42 -18.15 1.99
N TYR A 201 -2.85 -17.26 1.09
CA TYR A 201 -2.04 -16.85 -0.06
C TYR A 201 -1.01 -15.79 0.34
N ALA A 202 0.29 -16.06 0.11
CA ALA A 202 1.38 -15.12 0.34
C ALA A 202 1.47 -14.11 -0.82
N LEU A 203 0.50 -13.19 -0.87
CA LEU A 203 0.40 -12.16 -1.91
C LEU A 203 1.56 -11.16 -1.79
N ASN A 204 2.44 -11.15 -2.79
CA ASN A 204 3.57 -10.21 -2.86
C ASN A 204 3.27 -9.02 -3.81
N THR A 205 4.20 -8.08 -3.93
CA THR A 205 4.05 -6.89 -4.80
C THR A 205 3.91 -7.24 -6.27
N ASP A 206 4.65 -8.24 -6.79
CA ASP A 206 4.49 -8.70 -8.17
C ASP A 206 3.08 -9.23 -8.46
N ASP A 207 2.51 -9.97 -7.51
CA ASP A 207 1.16 -10.50 -7.63
C ASP A 207 0.11 -9.40 -7.59
N ALA A 208 0.26 -8.43 -6.68
CA ALA A 208 -0.55 -7.21 -6.67
C ALA A 208 -0.49 -6.48 -8.03
N GLY A 209 0.70 -6.33 -8.60
CA GLY A 209 0.90 -5.73 -9.92
C GLY A 209 0.21 -6.51 -11.05
N LYS A 210 0.29 -7.84 -11.04
CA LYS A 210 -0.41 -8.72 -12.01
C LYS A 210 -1.92 -8.63 -11.90
N LEU A 211 -2.45 -8.64 -10.67
CA LEU A 211 -3.89 -8.53 -10.42
C LEU A 211 -4.42 -7.15 -10.83
N ALA A 212 -3.67 -6.08 -10.55
CA ALA A 212 -4.04 -4.74 -10.97
C ALA A 212 -4.01 -4.56 -12.50
N LYS A 213 -3.06 -5.21 -13.20
CA LYS A 213 -3.06 -5.30 -14.67
C LYS A 213 -4.28 -6.07 -15.19
N TYR A 214 -4.66 -7.16 -14.53
CA TYR A 214 -5.85 -7.93 -14.88
C TYR A 214 -7.14 -7.12 -14.69
N LEU A 215 -7.28 -6.38 -13.59
CA LEU A 215 -8.41 -5.46 -13.40
C LEU A 215 -8.48 -4.42 -14.52
N ASN A 216 -7.33 -3.84 -14.91
CA ASN A 216 -7.28 -2.90 -16.03
C ASN A 216 -7.71 -3.53 -17.36
N LEU A 217 -7.34 -4.79 -17.61
CA LEU A 217 -7.82 -5.54 -18.77
C LEU A 217 -9.34 -5.74 -18.73
N LEU A 218 -9.91 -6.09 -17.57
CA LEU A 218 -11.37 -6.19 -17.41
C LEU A 218 -12.04 -4.85 -17.73
N GLY A 219 -11.48 -3.71 -17.29
CA GLY A 219 -11.98 -2.38 -17.62
C GLY A 219 -11.89 -2.00 -19.09
N GLY A 220 -11.05 -2.68 -19.88
CA GLY A 220 -11.01 -2.53 -21.34
C GLY A 220 -12.05 -3.37 -22.07
N MET A 221 -12.60 -4.40 -21.42
CA MET A 221 -13.60 -5.31 -22.01
C MET A 221 -15.02 -5.06 -21.51
N TYR A 222 -15.15 -4.55 -20.27
CA TYR A 222 -16.41 -4.32 -19.58
C TYR A 222 -16.44 -2.90 -19.04
N VAL A 223 -17.63 -2.31 -18.98
CA VAL A 223 -17.86 -1.07 -18.23
C VAL A 223 -18.05 -1.45 -16.76
N LEU A 224 -16.95 -1.46 -16.00
CA LEU A 224 -16.93 -1.99 -14.63
C LEU A 224 -17.90 -1.28 -13.68
N ASP A 225 -18.24 -0.02 -13.95
CA ASP A 225 -19.20 0.78 -13.20
C ASP A 225 -20.62 0.16 -13.16
N PHE A 226 -20.96 -0.70 -14.12
CA PHE A 226 -22.26 -1.40 -14.20
C PHE A 226 -22.18 -2.85 -13.75
N MET A 227 -20.99 -3.36 -13.43
CA MET A 227 -20.81 -4.76 -13.04
C MET A 227 -21.00 -4.90 -11.52
N PRO A 228 -21.79 -5.88 -11.04
CA PRO A 228 -21.96 -6.07 -9.59
C PRO A 228 -20.62 -6.24 -8.85
N GLU A 229 -20.52 -5.69 -7.63
CA GLU A 229 -19.27 -5.77 -6.85
C GLU A 229 -18.79 -7.20 -6.65
N GLU A 230 -19.71 -8.12 -6.34
CA GLU A 230 -19.40 -9.55 -6.20
C GLU A 230 -18.91 -10.17 -7.52
N TRP A 231 -19.39 -9.70 -8.68
CA TRP A 231 -18.86 -10.17 -9.96
C TRP A 231 -17.39 -9.76 -10.14
N ILE A 232 -17.05 -8.51 -9.80
CA ILE A 232 -15.67 -8.01 -9.86
C ILE A 232 -14.80 -8.84 -8.92
N LYS A 233 -15.24 -8.97 -7.66
CA LYS A 233 -14.58 -9.76 -6.62
C LYS A 233 -14.30 -11.19 -7.09
N GLU A 234 -15.30 -11.84 -7.69
CA GLU A 234 -15.20 -13.21 -8.17
C GLU A 234 -14.22 -13.36 -9.36
N LYS A 235 -14.17 -12.40 -10.28
CA LYS A 235 -13.14 -12.40 -11.33
C LYS A 235 -11.73 -12.35 -10.75
N ILE A 236 -11.53 -11.54 -9.72
CA ILE A 236 -10.23 -11.40 -9.05
C ILE A 236 -9.89 -12.67 -8.25
N ARG A 237 -10.84 -13.23 -7.50
CA ARG A 237 -10.67 -14.51 -6.79
C ARG A 237 -10.28 -15.64 -7.75
N ASN A 238 -10.98 -15.77 -8.87
CA ASN A 238 -10.66 -16.78 -9.88
C ASN A 238 -9.25 -16.60 -10.45
N LYS A 239 -8.84 -15.36 -10.73
CA LYS A 239 -7.49 -15.07 -11.19
C LYS A 239 -6.43 -15.46 -10.15
N ILE A 240 -6.68 -15.19 -8.87
CA ILE A 240 -5.82 -15.59 -7.76
C ILE A 240 -5.74 -17.12 -7.67
N THR A 241 -6.86 -17.83 -7.73
CA THR A 241 -6.87 -19.31 -7.73
C THR A 241 -6.05 -19.89 -8.87
N MET A 242 -6.14 -19.31 -10.07
CA MET A 242 -5.27 -19.70 -11.20
C MET A 242 -3.79 -19.47 -10.90
N MET A 243 -3.43 -18.33 -10.30
CA MET A 243 -2.04 -18.01 -9.92
C MET A 243 -1.52 -18.97 -8.84
N ILE A 244 -2.36 -19.38 -7.89
CA ILE A 244 -2.02 -20.37 -6.86
C ILE A 244 -1.75 -21.73 -7.52
N LYS A 245 -2.68 -22.20 -8.36
CA LYS A 245 -2.53 -23.49 -9.08
C LYS A 245 -1.28 -23.55 -9.96
N GLN A 246 -0.84 -22.44 -10.52
CA GLN A 246 0.42 -22.36 -11.27
C GLN A 246 1.67 -22.43 -10.37
N SER A 247 1.52 -22.13 -9.08
CA SER A 247 2.63 -22.10 -8.11
C SER A 247 2.75 -23.36 -7.25
N VAL A 248 1.74 -24.23 -7.27
CA VAL A 248 1.72 -25.51 -6.56
C VAL A 248 1.53 -26.64 -7.56
N THR A 249 2.11 -27.81 -7.29
CA THR A 249 1.88 -29.00 -8.13
C THR A 249 0.95 -29.93 -7.37
N GLU A 250 -0.24 -30.19 -7.90
CA GLU A 250 -1.11 -31.24 -7.38
C GLU A 250 -0.47 -32.61 -7.65
N ILE A 251 -0.45 -33.47 -6.63
CA ILE A 251 0.17 -34.81 -6.73
C ILE A 251 -0.93 -35.87 -6.63
N LYS A 252 -0.87 -36.88 -7.51
CA LYS A 252 -1.73 -38.07 -7.43
C LYS A 252 -1.20 -39.07 -6.41
N ASP A 253 -2.09 -39.85 -5.79
CA ASP A 253 -1.72 -40.80 -4.73
C ASP A 253 -0.63 -41.81 -5.13
N GLU A 254 -0.60 -42.22 -6.39
CA GLU A 254 0.39 -43.15 -6.95
C GLU A 254 1.83 -42.60 -6.93
N GLU A 255 2.01 -41.27 -6.96
CA GLU A 255 3.34 -40.61 -7.03
C GLU A 255 3.98 -40.39 -5.64
N VAL A 256 3.28 -40.68 -4.56
CA VAL A 256 3.79 -40.52 -3.17
C VAL A 256 4.41 -41.82 -2.64
N ASN A 257 4.13 -42.96 -3.26
CA ASN A 257 4.54 -44.30 -2.78
C ASN A 257 6.00 -44.68 -3.11
N GLN A 258 6.89 -43.72 -3.38
CA GLN A 258 8.32 -44.01 -3.60
C GLN A 258 9.11 -43.87 -2.29
N ILE A 259 9.55 -45.02 -1.76
CA ILE A 259 10.53 -45.26 -0.68
C ILE A 259 10.54 -44.18 0.42
N VAL A 260 9.80 -44.47 1.49
CA VAL A 260 9.78 -43.69 2.74
C VAL A 260 11.13 -43.88 3.45
N GLU A 261 12.07 -42.95 3.25
CA GLU A 261 13.29 -42.87 4.07
C GLU A 261 12.91 -42.29 5.44
N GLU A 262 12.90 -43.15 6.47
CA GLU A 262 12.70 -42.74 7.85
C GLU A 262 13.81 -41.76 8.29
N GLY A 263 13.41 -40.65 8.92
CA GLY A 263 14.35 -39.66 9.49
C GLY A 263 14.64 -38.42 8.64
N LYS A 264 13.98 -38.21 7.49
CA LYS A 264 14.10 -36.94 6.75
C LYS A 264 13.54 -35.76 7.53
N ILE A 265 14.32 -34.68 7.59
CA ILE A 265 13.95 -33.39 8.18
C ILE A 265 13.79 -32.36 7.05
N VAL A 266 12.75 -31.55 7.12
CA VAL A 266 12.53 -30.47 6.17
C VAL A 266 13.66 -29.45 6.28
N THR A 267 14.30 -29.15 5.15
CA THR A 267 15.25 -28.05 5.01
C THR A 267 14.62 -26.90 4.23
N ARG A 268 15.30 -25.75 4.16
CA ARG A 268 14.83 -24.58 3.40
C ARG A 268 14.56 -24.86 1.92
N ASN A 269 15.26 -25.83 1.34
CA ASN A 269 15.16 -26.16 -0.08
C ASN A 269 14.36 -27.44 -0.36
N SER A 270 13.88 -28.12 0.69
CA SER A 270 13.09 -29.34 0.53
C SER A 270 11.79 -29.06 -0.21
N LYS A 271 11.39 -30.03 -1.03
CA LYS A 271 10.04 -30.13 -1.58
C LYS A 271 9.24 -31.01 -0.62
N ILE A 272 8.09 -30.55 -0.18
CA ILE A 272 7.25 -31.31 0.76
C ILE A 272 5.89 -31.59 0.14
N VAL A 273 5.42 -32.82 0.33
CA VAL A 273 4.05 -33.21 -0.01
C VAL A 273 3.22 -33.04 1.24
N ILE A 274 2.17 -32.23 1.13
CA ILE A 274 1.25 -31.96 2.23
C ILE A 274 -0.15 -32.43 1.83
N GLU A 275 -0.82 -33.13 2.74
CA GLU A 275 -2.18 -33.65 2.52
C GLU A 275 -3.17 -32.87 3.38
N ASN A 276 -4.22 -32.32 2.77
CA ASN A 276 -5.31 -31.70 3.50
C ASN A 276 -6.07 -32.76 4.31
N LEU A 277 -6.22 -32.54 5.62
CA LEU A 277 -6.84 -33.51 6.52
C LEU A 277 -8.34 -33.75 6.26
N LYS A 278 -9.05 -32.79 5.65
CA LYS A 278 -10.47 -32.89 5.32
C LYS A 278 -10.69 -33.42 3.92
N THR A 279 -10.06 -32.82 2.92
CA THR A 279 -10.32 -33.12 1.50
C THR A 279 -9.46 -34.25 0.95
N ARG A 280 -8.42 -34.67 1.69
CA ARG A 280 -7.39 -35.63 1.24
C ARG A 280 -6.58 -35.18 0.03
N GLN A 281 -6.75 -33.93 -0.41
CA GLN A 281 -5.97 -33.38 -1.51
C GLN A 281 -4.49 -33.28 -1.12
N LYS A 282 -3.61 -33.77 -2.00
CA LYS A 282 -2.16 -33.70 -1.85
C LYS A 282 -1.56 -32.64 -2.78
N ILE A 283 -0.70 -31.80 -2.23
CA ILE A 283 0.01 -30.77 -3.00
C ILE A 283 1.51 -30.78 -2.67
N LEU A 284 2.34 -30.57 -3.69
CA LEU A 284 3.77 -30.35 -3.58
C LEU A 284 4.05 -28.86 -3.39
N ILE A 285 4.79 -28.53 -2.34
CA ILE A 285 5.25 -27.16 -2.11
C ILE A 285 6.74 -27.12 -1.79
N MET A 286 7.41 -26.02 -2.15
CA MET A 286 8.78 -25.73 -1.70
C MET A 286 8.74 -25.20 -0.27
N ALA A 287 9.55 -25.73 0.65
CA ALA A 287 9.52 -25.32 2.06
C ALA A 287 9.70 -23.79 2.29
N LYS A 288 10.58 -23.13 1.53
CA LYS A 288 10.81 -21.67 1.62
C LYS A 288 10.17 -20.84 0.51
N LYS A 289 10.16 -21.33 -0.74
CA LYS A 289 9.79 -20.54 -1.93
C LYS A 289 8.32 -20.70 -2.35
N ASN A 290 7.46 -21.25 -1.49
CA ASN A 290 6.04 -21.39 -1.81
C ASN A 290 5.28 -20.06 -1.65
N LYS A 291 4.13 -19.96 -2.30
CA LYS A 291 3.22 -18.80 -2.20
C LYS A 291 2.16 -18.97 -1.12
N LEU A 292 2.42 -19.77 -0.09
CA LEU A 292 1.46 -20.09 0.96
C LEU A 292 1.96 -19.55 2.30
N ILE A 293 1.05 -18.94 3.07
CA ILE A 293 1.30 -18.52 4.44
C ILE A 293 0.99 -19.72 5.32
N THR A 294 2.05 -20.35 5.83
CA THR A 294 1.94 -21.52 6.70
C THR A 294 2.02 -21.15 8.18
N LYS A 295 1.40 -21.96 9.03
CA LYS A 295 1.71 -22.03 10.47
C LYS A 295 2.18 -23.45 10.79
N PRO A 296 3.41 -23.66 11.29
CA PRO A 296 4.43 -22.63 11.57
C PRO A 296 4.94 -21.94 10.30
N VAL A 297 5.46 -20.71 10.45
CA VAL A 297 5.99 -19.91 9.32
C VAL A 297 7.31 -20.49 8.80
N ASN A 298 8.19 -20.94 9.70
CA ASN A 298 9.39 -21.67 9.33
C ASN A 298 9.08 -23.17 9.32
N LEU A 299 9.14 -23.79 8.15
CA LEU A 299 8.93 -25.22 7.99
C LEU A 299 10.22 -26.04 8.19
N SER A 300 11.39 -25.40 8.26
CA SER A 300 12.65 -26.12 8.47
C SER A 300 12.69 -26.74 9.86
N GLY A 301 13.08 -28.01 9.94
CA GLY A 301 13.08 -28.78 11.19
C GLY A 301 11.85 -29.66 11.39
N LEU A 302 10.79 -29.48 10.60
CA LEU A 302 9.62 -30.35 10.64
C LEU A 302 9.93 -31.72 10.03
N VAL A 303 9.15 -32.72 10.42
CA VAL A 303 9.26 -34.12 9.95
C VAL A 303 7.93 -34.61 9.38
N MET A 304 7.93 -35.79 8.77
CA MET A 304 6.69 -36.41 8.32
C MET A 304 5.73 -36.63 9.49
N GLY A 305 4.44 -36.44 9.25
CA GLY A 305 3.41 -36.49 10.28
C GLY A 305 3.16 -35.16 11.00
N ASP A 306 4.06 -34.18 10.89
CA ASP A 306 3.83 -32.86 11.46
C ASP A 306 2.68 -32.14 10.78
N LYS A 307 1.93 -31.38 11.57
CA LYS A 307 0.79 -30.58 11.11
C LYS A 307 1.24 -29.19 10.71
N ILE A 308 0.70 -28.74 9.58
CA ILE A 308 0.82 -27.36 9.12
C ILE A 308 -0.57 -26.79 8.83
N TYR A 309 -0.73 -25.48 8.95
CA TYR A 309 -1.99 -24.81 8.67
C TYR A 309 -1.81 -23.76 7.59
N ILE A 310 -2.77 -23.68 6.66
CA ILE A 310 -2.83 -22.68 5.59
C ILE A 310 -4.22 -22.06 5.64
N GLY A 311 -4.29 -20.78 6.02
CA GLY A 311 -5.56 -20.14 6.35
C GLY A 311 -6.29 -20.87 7.48
N LYS A 312 -7.49 -21.38 7.22
CA LYS A 312 -8.30 -22.19 8.15
C LYS A 312 -8.15 -23.70 7.94
N GLU A 313 -7.37 -24.11 6.95
CA GLU A 313 -7.23 -25.51 6.55
C GLU A 313 -6.00 -26.13 7.20
N SER A 314 -6.12 -27.41 7.56
CA SER A 314 -5.09 -28.18 8.26
C SER A 314 -4.54 -29.27 7.34
N PHE A 315 -3.22 -29.38 7.28
CA PHE A 315 -2.51 -30.34 6.45
C PHE A 315 -1.52 -31.15 7.29
N ILE A 316 -1.13 -32.30 6.78
CA ILE A 316 -0.08 -33.15 7.35
C ILE A 316 1.03 -33.36 6.33
N ILE A 317 2.29 -33.32 6.77
CA ILE A 317 3.44 -33.65 5.91
C ILE A 317 3.43 -35.15 5.65
N LYS A 318 3.31 -35.54 4.37
CA LYS A 318 3.28 -36.93 3.92
C LYS A 318 4.58 -37.42 3.34
N ASP A 319 5.38 -36.51 2.77
CA ASP A 319 6.63 -36.86 2.10
C ASP A 319 7.54 -35.62 2.05
N ILE A 320 8.86 -35.84 2.09
CA ILE A 320 9.92 -34.83 2.07
C ILE A 320 10.95 -35.26 1.02
N ARG A 321 11.10 -34.43 -0.01
CA ARG A 321 11.96 -34.65 -1.18
C ARG A 321 13.09 -33.65 -1.27
#